data_AF-A0A9P6G0V3-F1
#
_entry.id   AF-A0A9P6G0V3-F1
#
_cell.length_a   1.000
_cell.length_b   1.000
_cell.length_c   1.000
_cell.angle_alpha   90.00
_cell.angle_beta   90.00
_cell.angle_gamma   90.00
#
_symmetry.space_group_name_H-M   'P 1'
#
loop_
_entity.id
_entity.type
_entity.pdbx_description
1 polymer ?
#
loop_
_entity_poly.entity_id
_entity_poly.type
_entity_poly.pdbx_seq_one_letter_code
_entity_poly.pdbx_strand_id
1 'polypeptide(L)'
;MTVEDPDGTVRVKPFAGRPGHTTVEQYVMNVFYIPILIQGYRALIPSVFWRIALFPINIWVLEIIQGYTQIFLFGYNAAWVYRGYDALFHGTIKLWYVHHWLMMGAALELVVCPFTLPLTETIASLWQPSV
;
A
#
# COMPACT_ATOMS: atom_id res chain seq x y z
N MET A 1 -22.22 19.30 -5.06
CA MET A 1 -21.61 20.27 -4.14
C MET A 1 -20.94 21.33 -4.98
N THR A 2 -21.40 22.58 -4.91
CA THR A 2 -20.85 23.71 -5.65
C THR A 2 -19.70 24.33 -4.86
N VAL A 3 -18.64 24.77 -5.55
CA VAL A 3 -17.55 25.55 -4.97
C VAL A 3 -17.56 26.91 -5.66
N GLU A 4 -17.51 27.97 -4.86
CA GLU A 4 -17.39 29.34 -5.34
C GLU A 4 -15.91 29.73 -5.33
N ASP A 5 -15.39 30.09 -6.51
CA ASP A 5 -14.03 30.59 -6.68
C ASP A 5 -13.92 32.05 -6.18
N PRO A 6 -12.71 32.56 -5.88
CA PRO A 6 -12.52 33.93 -5.40
C PRO A 6 -13.01 35.05 -6.34
N ASP A 7 -13.26 34.71 -7.59
CA ASP A 7 -13.81 35.59 -8.63
C ASP A 7 -15.35 35.56 -8.71
N GLY A 8 -16.01 34.81 -7.81
CA GLY A 8 -17.47 34.63 -7.78
C GLY A 8 -17.99 33.57 -8.76
N THR A 9 -17.11 32.84 -9.44
CA THR A 9 -17.53 31.76 -10.35
C THR A 9 -17.98 30.55 -9.54
N VAL A 10 -19.22 30.12 -9.74
CA VAL A 10 -19.75 28.90 -9.11
C VAL A 10 -19.52 27.70 -10.01
N ARG A 11 -18.62 26.80 -9.62
CA ARG A 11 -18.35 25.56 -10.34
C ARG A 11 -19.02 24.37 -9.65
N VAL A 12 -19.67 23.52 -10.43
CA VAL A 12 -20.16 22.24 -9.95
C VAL A 12 -18.96 21.28 -9.87
N LYS A 13 -18.55 20.88 -8.66
CA LYS A 13 -17.51 19.86 -8.49
C LYS A 13 -18.20 18.48 -8.55
N PRO A 14 -18.02 17.70 -9.64
CA PRO A 14 -18.76 16.44 -9.82
C PRO A 14 -18.35 15.37 -8.79
N PHE A 15 -17.16 15.50 -8.19
CA PHE A 15 -16.67 14.57 -7.17
C PHE A 15 -16.13 15.36 -5.97
N ALA A 16 -16.87 15.34 -4.86
CA ALA A 16 -16.36 15.74 -3.55
C ALA A 16 -15.58 14.56 -2.92
N GLY A 17 -14.54 14.09 -3.60
CA GLY A 17 -13.59 13.14 -3.01
C GLY A 17 -12.67 13.89 -2.05
N ARG A 18 -12.42 13.31 -0.87
CA ARG A 18 -11.26 13.72 -0.05
C ARG A 18 -10.00 13.61 -0.94
N PRO A 19 -9.04 14.55 -0.85
CA PRO A 19 -7.76 14.38 -1.52
C PRO A 19 -7.20 12.99 -1.20
N GLY A 20 -6.61 12.32 -2.20
CA GLY A 20 -5.93 11.05 -1.96
C GLY A 20 -4.90 11.24 -0.85
N HIS A 21 -4.97 10.40 0.19
CA HIS A 21 -4.15 10.49 1.40
C HIS A 21 -2.71 10.00 1.21
N THR A 22 -2.24 9.82 -0.02
CA THR A 22 -0.91 9.27 -0.30
C THR A 22 0.07 10.40 -0.56
N THR A 23 1.03 10.60 0.34
CA THR A 23 2.12 11.55 0.13
C THR A 23 3.13 11.00 -0.90
N VAL A 24 3.98 11.87 -1.44
CA VAL A 24 5.04 11.44 -2.38
C VAL A 24 5.98 10.44 -1.72
N GLU A 25 6.29 10.64 -0.45
CA GLU A 25 7.12 9.75 0.35
C GLU A 25 6.46 8.37 0.48
N GLN A 26 5.15 8.33 0.75
CA GLN A 26 4.39 7.08 0.81
C GLN A 26 4.36 6.37 -0.55
N TYR A 27 4.20 7.10 -1.65
CA TYR A 27 4.24 6.54 -2.99
C TYR A 27 5.60 5.89 -3.28
N VAL A 28 6.70 6.63 -3.08
CA VAL A 28 8.06 6.15 -3.33
C VAL A 28 8.35 4.90 -2.49
N MET A 29 8.01 4.94 -1.21
CA MET A 29 8.18 3.82 -0.29
C MET A 29 7.38 2.57 -0.73
N ASN A 30 6.15 2.75 -1.22
CA ASN A 30 5.35 1.64 -1.74
C ASN A 30 5.95 1.05 -3.03
N VAL A 31 6.46 1.86 -3.95
CA VAL A 31 7.08 1.36 -5.19
C VAL A 31 8.25 0.43 -4.88
N PHE A 32 9.11 0.80 -3.93
CA PHE A 32 10.23 -0.06 -3.52
C PHE A 32 9.78 -1.32 -2.78
N TYR A 33 8.67 -1.25 -2.06
CA TYR A 33 8.18 -2.39 -1.28
C TYR A 33 7.38 -3.41 -2.09
N ILE A 34 6.64 -2.98 -3.11
CA ILE A 34 5.77 -3.87 -3.90
C ILE A 34 6.48 -5.16 -4.37
N PRO A 35 7.73 -5.14 -4.88
CA PRO A 35 8.44 -6.37 -5.23
C PRO A 35 8.65 -7.33 -4.04
N ILE A 36 8.98 -6.79 -2.86
CA ILE A 36 9.16 -7.56 -1.62
C ILE A 36 7.81 -8.13 -1.16
N LEU A 37 6.75 -7.31 -1.23
CA LEU A 37 5.38 -7.70 -0.88
C LEU A 37 4.85 -8.81 -1.77
N ILE A 38 5.10 -8.75 -3.09
CA ILE A 38 4.53 -9.73 -4.02
C ILE A 38 5.39 -10.98 -4.07
N GLN A 39 6.71 -10.87 -4.22
CA GLN A 39 7.57 -12.04 -4.42
C GLN A 39 8.10 -12.61 -3.11
N GLY A 40 8.66 -11.76 -2.24
CA GLY A 40 9.26 -12.20 -0.97
C GLY A 40 8.25 -12.80 -0.01
N TYR A 41 7.09 -12.14 0.17
CA TYR A 41 6.03 -12.64 1.04
C TYR A 41 5.46 -13.99 0.59
N ARG A 42 5.28 -14.18 -0.73
CA ARG A 42 4.80 -15.44 -1.31
C ARG A 42 5.82 -16.57 -1.20
N ALA A 43 7.10 -16.26 -1.32
CA ALA A 43 8.17 -17.23 -1.13
C ALA A 43 8.23 -17.73 0.33
N LEU A 44 7.96 -16.85 1.30
CA LEU A 44 7.99 -17.18 2.73
C LEU A 44 6.74 -17.93 3.21
N ILE A 45 5.56 -17.59 2.67
CA ILE A 45 4.28 -18.14 3.12
C ILE A 45 3.57 -18.83 1.94
N PRO A 46 3.68 -20.15 1.79
CA PRO A 46 3.18 -20.85 0.61
C PRO A 46 1.66 -20.99 0.55
N SER A 47 0.97 -20.95 1.70
CA SER A 47 -0.49 -21.07 1.76
C SER A 47 -1.20 -19.74 1.50
N VAL A 48 -2.13 -19.72 0.54
CA VAL A 48 -2.98 -18.56 0.22
C VAL A 48 -3.73 -18.06 1.46
N PHE A 49 -4.31 -18.98 2.23
CA PHE A 49 -5.06 -18.64 3.44
C PHE A 49 -4.20 -17.85 4.43
N TRP A 50 -2.99 -18.35 4.71
CA TRP A 50 -2.07 -17.68 5.63
C TRP A 50 -1.56 -16.35 5.10
N ARG A 51 -1.35 -16.22 3.78
CA ARG A 51 -0.99 -14.92 3.18
C ARG A 51 -2.06 -13.87 3.36
N ILE A 52 -3.34 -14.24 3.23
CA ILE A 52 -4.44 -13.30 3.46
C ILE A 52 -4.55 -12.98 4.96
N ALA A 53 -4.54 -14.00 5.83
CA ALA A 53 -4.71 -13.83 7.27
C ALA A 53 -3.59 -13.01 7.92
N LEU A 54 -2.34 -13.18 7.47
CA LEU A 54 -1.17 -12.48 8.00
C LEU A 54 -0.86 -11.18 7.23
N PHE A 55 -1.64 -10.85 6.21
CA PHE A 55 -1.44 -9.64 5.42
C PHE A 55 -1.44 -8.34 6.24
N PRO A 56 -2.36 -8.15 7.22
CA PRO A 56 -2.34 -6.95 8.06
C PRO A 56 -1.03 -6.79 8.83
N ILE A 57 -0.50 -7.89 9.37
CA ILE A 57 0.76 -7.90 10.10
C ILE A 57 1.91 -7.51 9.17
N ASN A 58 1.94 -8.06 7.96
CA ASN A 58 2.96 -7.75 6.97
C ASN A 58 2.96 -6.24 6.60
N ILE A 59 1.78 -5.65 6.40
CA ILE A 59 1.65 -4.21 6.12
C ILE A 59 2.02 -3.36 7.34
N TRP A 60 1.60 -3.71 8.55
CA TRP A 60 1.99 -2.93 9.73
C TRP A 60 3.50 -2.98 10.00
N VAL A 61 4.15 -4.13 9.80
CA VAL A 61 5.62 -4.23 9.90
C VAL A 61 6.28 -3.31 8.89
N LEU A 62 5.76 -3.27 7.65
CA LEU A 62 6.25 -2.33 6.65
C LEU A 62 6.09 -0.88 7.10
N GLU A 63 4.88 -0.49 7.48
CA GLU A 63 4.56 0.88 7.89
C GLU A 63 5.51 1.31 9.01
N ILE A 64 5.75 0.45 10.01
CA ILE A 64 6.73 0.68 11.08
C ILE A 64 8.13 0.90 10.51
N ILE A 65 8.66 -0.01 9.70
CA ILE A 65 10.03 0.10 9.16
C ILE A 65 10.20 1.41 8.38
N GLN A 66 9.25 1.73 7.50
CA GLN A 66 9.29 2.93 6.67
C GLN A 66 9.11 4.21 7.48
N GLY A 67 8.17 4.21 8.43
CA GLY A 67 7.90 5.36 9.30
C GLY A 67 9.12 5.70 10.16
N TYR A 68 9.75 4.70 10.77
CA TYR A 68 10.97 4.91 11.55
C TYR A 68 12.18 5.27 10.68
N THR A 69 12.25 4.78 9.44
CA THR A 69 13.27 5.21 8.48
C THR A 69 13.13 6.69 8.14
N GLN A 70 11.90 7.18 7.92
CA GLN A 70 11.66 8.61 7.68
C GLN A 70 11.98 9.46 8.92
N ILE A 71 11.57 9.02 10.11
CA ILE A 71 11.90 9.70 11.37
C ILE A 71 13.42 9.79 11.54
N PHE A 72 14.15 8.71 11.24
CA PHE A 72 15.60 8.69 11.34
C PHE A 72 16.28 9.63 10.33
N LEU A 73 15.81 9.66 9.07
CA LEU A 73 16.44 10.45 8.00
C LEU A 73 16.05 11.93 8.00
N PHE A 74 14.78 12.24 8.30
CA PHE A 74 14.19 13.58 8.13
C PHE A 74 13.69 14.20 9.43
N GLY A 75 13.67 13.44 10.53
CA GLY A 75 13.17 13.90 11.82
C GLY A 75 11.64 13.82 11.98
N TYR A 76 10.90 13.40 10.95
CA TYR A 76 9.45 13.22 11.01
C TYR A 76 8.96 12.14 10.04
N ASN A 77 7.77 11.59 10.30
CA ASN A 77 7.09 10.64 9.41
C ASN A 77 6.04 11.40 8.57
N ALA A 78 6.27 11.50 7.26
CA ALA A 78 5.33 12.16 6.35
C ALA A 78 4.28 11.19 5.79
N ALA A 79 4.65 9.91 5.63
CA ALA A 79 3.83 8.92 4.94
C ALA A 79 2.68 8.38 5.80
N TRP A 80 2.95 8.06 7.06
CA TRP A 80 2.02 7.34 7.91
C TRP A 80 1.71 8.14 9.17
N VAL A 81 0.71 9.02 9.08
CA VAL A 81 0.29 9.89 10.18
C VAL A 81 -1.15 9.58 10.57
N TYR A 82 -1.32 8.54 11.37
CA TYR A 82 -2.60 8.14 11.91
C TYR A 82 -2.89 8.80 13.26
N ARG A 83 -4.17 9.09 13.49
CA ARG A 83 -4.69 9.64 14.76
C ARG A 83 -5.81 8.75 15.29
N GLY A 84 -5.92 8.67 16.61
CA GLY A 84 -6.93 7.88 17.32
C GLY A 84 -6.34 7.06 18.46
N TYR A 85 -7.21 6.43 19.25
CA TYR A 85 -6.80 5.54 20.36
C TYR A 85 -6.16 4.24 19.86
N ASP A 86 -6.41 3.88 18.61
CA ASP A 86 -5.94 2.66 17.95
C ASP A 86 -4.73 2.92 17.04
N ALA A 87 -4.18 4.13 17.10
CA ALA A 87 -2.96 4.51 16.40
C ALA A 87 -1.75 4.20 17.29
N LEU A 88 -0.84 3.34 16.80
CA LEU A 88 0.33 2.87 17.56
C LEU A 88 1.63 3.33 16.89
N PHE A 89 2.75 3.19 17.60
CA PHE A 89 4.10 3.47 17.09
C PHE A 89 4.25 4.88 16.50
N HIS A 90 3.99 5.92 17.30
CA HIS A 90 4.00 7.32 16.86
C HIS A 90 2.97 7.63 15.76
N GLY A 91 1.86 6.90 15.73
CA GLY A 91 0.83 7.06 14.71
C GLY A 91 1.22 6.44 13.36
N THR A 92 2.26 5.59 13.33
CA THR A 92 2.72 4.94 12.11
C THR A 92 1.79 3.85 11.64
N ILE A 93 1.07 3.18 12.55
CA ILE A 93 0.05 2.18 12.19
C ILE A 93 -1.29 2.50 12.81
N LYS A 94 -2.36 2.01 12.19
CA LYS A 94 -3.72 2.07 12.72
C LYS A 94 -4.37 0.69 12.76
N LEU A 95 -4.72 0.23 13.95
CA LEU A 95 -5.26 -1.14 14.12
C LEU A 95 -6.63 -1.32 13.46
N TRP A 96 -7.46 -0.28 13.42
CA TRP A 96 -8.75 -0.36 12.74
C TRP A 96 -8.61 -0.73 11.27
N TYR A 97 -7.48 -0.45 10.61
CA TYR A 97 -7.30 -0.76 9.19
C TYR A 97 -7.09 -2.24 8.87
N VAL A 98 -7.12 -3.13 9.87
CA VAL A 98 -7.05 -4.58 9.69
C VAL A 98 -8.01 -5.11 8.60
N HIS A 99 -9.24 -4.59 8.52
CA HIS A 99 -10.20 -5.02 7.50
C HIS A 99 -9.82 -4.54 6.09
N HIS A 100 -9.26 -3.33 5.96
CA HIS A 100 -8.74 -2.84 4.68
C HIS A 100 -7.59 -3.73 4.21
N TRP A 101 -6.69 -4.11 5.12
CA TRP A 101 -5.57 -4.99 4.81
C TRP A 101 -6.00 -6.42 4.47
N LEU A 102 -6.98 -6.98 5.17
CA LEU A 102 -7.55 -8.27 4.79
C LEU A 102 -8.19 -8.24 3.40
N MET A 103 -8.97 -7.19 3.08
CA MET A 103 -9.55 -7.02 1.75
C MET A 103 -8.47 -6.87 0.67
N MET A 104 -7.43 -6.07 0.95
CA MET A 104 -6.31 -5.88 0.02
C MET A 104 -5.52 -7.17 -0.20
N GLY A 105 -5.24 -7.93 0.86
CA GLY A 105 -4.57 -9.24 0.77
C GLY A 105 -5.39 -10.25 -0.04
N ALA A 106 -6.71 -10.30 0.19
CA ALA A 106 -7.61 -11.14 -0.59
C ALA A 106 -7.65 -10.72 -2.07
N ALA A 107 -7.74 -9.42 -2.36
CA ALA A 107 -7.72 -8.91 -3.74
C ALA A 107 -6.38 -9.22 -4.43
N LEU A 108 -5.26 -9.04 -3.73
CA LEU A 108 -3.94 -9.36 -4.27
C LEU A 108 -3.82 -10.85 -4.60
N GLU A 109 -4.21 -11.72 -3.67
CA GLU A 109 -4.02 -13.17 -3.80
C GLU A 109 -5.00 -13.87 -4.74
N LEU A 110 -6.26 -13.43 -4.76
CA LEU A 110 -7.34 -14.09 -5.50
C LEU A 110 -7.60 -13.44 -6.86
N VAL A 111 -7.18 -12.19 -7.05
CA VAL A 111 -7.38 -11.45 -8.30
C VAL A 111 -6.04 -11.13 -8.94
N VAL A 112 -5.19 -10.33 -8.31
CA VAL A 112 -4.00 -9.78 -8.97
C VAL A 112 -2.96 -10.85 -9.32
N CYS A 113 -2.50 -11.62 -8.33
CA CYS A 113 -1.43 -12.61 -8.50
C CYS A 113 -1.76 -13.70 -9.55
N PRO A 114 -2.99 -14.26 -9.61
CA PRO A 114 -3.37 -15.20 -10.66
C PRO A 114 -3.20 -14.64 -12.08
N PHE A 115 -3.33 -13.34 -12.29
CA PHE A 115 -3.14 -12.72 -13.62
C PHE A 115 -1.72 -12.22 -13.87
N THR A 116 -1.03 -11.71 -12.84
CA THR A 116 0.29 -11.09 -13.02
C THR A 116 1.45 -12.09 -13.02
N LEU A 117 1.33 -13.20 -12.28
CA LEU A 117 2.40 -14.20 -12.22
C LEU A 117 2.59 -14.97 -13.54
N PRO A 118 1.53 -15.48 -14.21
CA PRO A 118 1.69 -16.14 -15.50
C PRO A 118 2.27 -15.20 -16.58
N LEU A 119 1.90 -13.92 -16.53
CA LEU A 119 2.46 -12.90 -17.41
C LEU A 119 3.96 -12.70 -17.17
N THR A 120 4.38 -12.65 -15.91
CA THR A 120 5.79 -12.48 -15.54
C THR A 120 6.63 -13.69 -15.96
N GLU A 121 6.11 -14.90 -15.73
CA GLU A 121 6.75 -16.15 -16.18
C GLU A 121 6.84 -16.24 -17.71
N THR A 122 5.80 -15.78 -18.42
CA THR A 122 5.81 -15.70 -19.89
C THR A 122 6.85 -14.71 -20.40
N ILE A 123 6.98 -13.54 -19.78
CA ILE A 123 8.01 -12.56 -20.17
C ILE A 123 9.42 -13.10 -19.86
N ALA A 124 9.60 -13.74 -18.70
CA ALA A 124 10.87 -14.31 -18.30
C ALA A 124 11.31 -15.45 -19.24
N SER A 125 10.39 -16.28 -19.71
CA SER A 125 10.71 -17.35 -20.67
C SER A 125 11.07 -16.80 -22.07
N LEU A 126 10.50 -15.68 -22.49
CA LEU A 126 10.88 -14.98 -23.74
C LEU A 126 12.28 -14.36 -23.71
N TRP A 127 12.84 -14.15 -22.51
CA TRP A 127 14.16 -13.55 -22.31
C TRP A 127 15.27 -14.56 -22.02
N GLN A 128 14.96 -15.87 -22.03
CA GLN A 128 16.00 -16.88 -21.96
C GLN A 128 16.75 -16.95 -23.29
N PRO A 129 18.07 -16.68 -23.34
CA PRO A 129 18.83 -16.85 -24.56
C PRO A 129 18.77 -18.33 -24.97
N SER A 130 18.37 -18.58 -26.22
CA SER A 130 18.42 -19.91 -26.81
C SER A 130 19.86 -20.40 -26.77
N VAL A 131 20.11 -21.37 -25.87
CA VAL A 131 21.38 -22.11 -25.75
C VAL A 131 21.58 -22.99 -26.98
#